data_AF-A0A821NBV1-F1
#
_entry.id   AF-A0A821NBV1-F1
#
_cell.length_a   1.000
_cell.length_b   1.000
_cell.length_c   1.000
_cell.angle_alpha   90.00
_cell.angle_beta   90.00
_cell.angle_gamma   90.00
#
_symmetry.space_group_name_H-M   'P 1'
#
loop_
_entity.id
_entity.type
_entity.pdbx_description
1 polymer ?
#
loop_
_entity_poly.entity_id
_entity_poly.type
_entity_poly.pdbx_seq_one_letter_code
_entity_poly.pdbx_strand_id
1 'polypeptide(L)'
;MDRLQLEFTMIASIDGKSNILAITSILTEEGKCYVLPDELKPVIHHTYIVKLNTFSKIKNSIKKRHQSRKIWVKLDEDLKKTYIDEEGNMQFLDQNLEEMSTKQPRGNDDNLQHILEKLIESTTKKENQHNLKHVSEKFIIEKFTSKNPNAVQWIENFEKECERFNITKDETKIDILRLFLENSSLDWYSSMVIKLSVNSEWNE
;
A
#
# COMPACT_ATOMS: atom_id res chain seq x y z
N MET A 1 18.09 23.73 19.65
CA MET A 1 17.28 22.51 19.45
C MET A 1 17.74 21.53 20.51
N ASP A 2 16.84 21.21 21.43
CA ASP A 2 17.22 20.59 22.71
C ASP A 2 16.75 19.13 22.80
N ARG A 3 15.86 18.73 21.90
CA ARG A 3 15.33 17.38 21.76
C ARG A 3 14.89 17.10 20.33
N LEU A 4 14.86 15.82 19.98
CA LEU A 4 14.29 15.30 18.74
C LEU A 4 13.20 14.28 19.07
N GLN A 5 12.16 14.19 18.26
CA GLN A 5 11.19 13.10 18.35
C GLN A 5 11.58 12.01 17.36
N LEU A 6 11.98 10.86 17.87
CA LEU A 6 12.38 9.70 17.08
C LEU A 6 11.21 8.73 16.96
N GLU A 7 10.92 8.29 15.74
CA GLU A 7 9.95 7.21 15.50
C GLU A 7 10.65 5.87 15.47
N PHE A 8 10.34 5.03 16.46
CA PHE A 8 10.83 3.67 16.54
C PHE A 8 9.78 2.73 15.96
N THR A 9 10.17 1.86 15.04
CA THR A 9 9.28 0.91 14.36
C THR A 9 9.92 -0.48 14.32
N MET A 10 9.13 -1.52 14.55
CA MET A 10 9.57 -2.90 14.37
C MET A 10 9.42 -3.30 12.90
N ILE A 11 10.52 -3.42 12.16
CA ILE A 11 10.52 -3.74 10.72
C ILE A 11 11.04 -5.17 10.49
N ALA A 12 10.78 -5.70 9.30
CA ALA A 12 11.43 -6.94 8.87
C ALA A 12 12.92 -6.68 8.64
N SER A 13 13.78 -7.61 9.04
CA SER A 13 15.18 -7.61 8.61
C SER A 13 15.31 -7.87 7.11
N ILE A 14 16.51 -7.64 6.56
CA ILE A 14 16.85 -7.88 5.15
C ILE A 14 16.50 -9.31 4.70
N ASP A 15 16.65 -10.30 5.58
CA ASP A 15 16.29 -11.70 5.30
C ASP A 15 14.77 -11.99 5.32
N GLY A 16 13.94 -11.01 5.70
CA GLY A 16 12.49 -11.11 5.84
C GLY A 16 11.98 -11.98 7.00
N LYS A 17 12.86 -12.77 7.63
CA LYS A 17 12.52 -13.79 8.63
C LYS A 17 12.46 -13.24 10.03
N SER A 18 13.39 -12.36 10.38
CA SER A 18 13.45 -11.77 11.72
C SER A 18 12.81 -10.38 11.77
N ASN A 19 12.63 -9.88 12.99
CA ASN A 19 12.15 -8.53 13.24
C ASN A 19 13.25 -7.74 13.93
N ILE A 20 13.51 -6.54 13.42
CA ILE A 20 14.49 -5.64 14.00
C ILE A 20 13.80 -4.34 14.39
N LEU A 21 14.25 -3.76 15.50
CA LEU A 21 13.84 -2.43 15.90
C LEU A 21 14.63 -1.42 15.08
N ALA A 22 13.95 -0.42 14.54
CA ALA A 22 14.52 0.59 13.68
C ALA A 22 14.04 1.99 14.07
N ILE A 23 14.86 3.01 13.82
CA ILE A 23 14.45 4.41 13.83
C ILE A 23 14.12 4.77 12.39
N THR A 24 12.87 5.13 12.11
CA THR A 24 12.40 5.34 10.73
C THR A 24 12.31 6.80 10.35
N SER A 25 12.04 7.67 11.32
CA SER A 25 11.94 9.11 11.10
C SER A 25 12.39 9.92 12.32
N ILE A 26 12.79 11.16 12.06
CA ILE A 26 13.22 12.14 13.06
C ILE A 26 12.40 13.40 12.84
N LEU A 27 11.68 13.84 13.86
CA LEU A 27 10.93 15.09 13.85
C LEU A 27 11.62 16.11 14.75
N THR A 28 11.90 17.28 14.19
CA THR A 28 12.47 18.40 14.93
C THR A 28 11.41 19.13 15.77
N GLU A 29 11.84 19.97 16.72
CA GLU A 29 10.91 20.83 17.48
C GLU A 29 10.17 21.84 16.60
N GLU A 30 10.73 22.14 15.42
CA GLU A 30 10.13 23.01 14.40
C GLU A 30 9.09 22.28 13.52
N GLY A 31 8.91 20.97 13.72
CA GLY A 31 7.97 20.16 12.95
C GLY A 31 8.49 19.69 11.58
N LYS A 32 9.80 19.82 11.32
CA LYS A 32 10.44 19.27 10.12
C LYS A 32 10.72 17.79 10.32
N CYS A 33 10.35 16.97 9.35
CA CYS A 33 10.46 15.51 9.42
C CYS A 33 11.58 15.05 8.49
N TYR A 34 12.47 14.21 9.00
CA TYR A 34 13.62 13.67 8.27
C TYR A 34 13.55 12.15 8.27
N VAL A 35 13.94 11.53 7.16
CA VAL A 35 13.93 10.07 6.98
C VAL A 35 15.35 9.55 6.99
N LEU A 36 15.56 8.42 7.67
CA LEU A 36 16.84 7.73 7.62
C LEU A 36 16.89 6.80 6.39
N PRO A 37 18.05 6.68 5.72
CA PRO A 37 18.30 5.64 4.71
C PRO A 37 18.06 4.24 5.26
N ASP A 38 17.60 3.31 4.42
CA ASP A 38 17.19 1.95 4.85
C ASP A 38 18.32 1.20 5.59
N GLU A 39 19.57 1.42 5.18
CA GLU A 39 20.75 0.80 5.75
C GLU A 39 21.07 1.34 7.16
N LEU A 40 20.62 2.56 7.46
CA LEU A 40 20.95 3.27 8.70
C LEU A 40 19.82 3.22 9.74
N LYS A 41 18.60 2.84 9.33
CA LYS A 41 17.43 2.69 10.20
C LYS A 41 17.64 1.75 11.41
N PRO A 42 18.33 0.60 11.32
CA PRO A 42 18.42 -0.33 12.45
C PRO A 42 19.03 0.31 13.71
N VAL A 43 18.40 0.09 14.88
CA VAL A 43 18.85 0.69 16.17
C VAL A 43 20.28 0.33 16.56
N ILE A 44 20.84 -0.74 15.99
CA ILE A 44 22.23 -1.15 16.22
C ILE A 44 23.24 -0.07 15.77
N HIS A 45 22.89 0.76 14.78
CA HIS A 45 23.73 1.88 14.34
C HIS A 45 23.61 3.09 15.26
N HIS A 46 22.54 3.18 16.06
CA HIS A 46 22.24 4.30 16.96
C HIS A 46 22.77 4.05 18.38
N THR A 47 24.09 3.87 18.50
CA THR A 47 24.74 3.38 19.74
C THR A 47 24.45 4.24 20.97
N TYR A 48 24.39 5.57 20.83
CA TYR A 48 24.04 6.48 21.94
C TYR A 48 22.57 6.35 22.36
N ILE A 49 21.65 6.17 21.41
CA ILE A 49 20.23 5.95 21.72
C ILE A 49 20.03 4.65 22.51
N VAL A 50 20.74 3.58 22.14
CA VAL A 50 20.64 2.28 22.82
C VAL A 50 21.09 2.35 24.28
N LYS A 51 22.00 3.28 24.62
CA LYS A 51 22.48 3.50 26.00
C LYS A 51 21.49 4.26 26.88
N LEU A 52 20.49 4.92 26.31
CA LEU A 52 19.54 5.71 27.09
C LEU A 52 18.62 4.82 27.94
N ASN A 53 18.36 5.23 29.19
CA ASN A 53 17.39 4.55 30.06
C ASN A 53 15.99 4.44 29.42
N THR A 54 15.62 5.43 28.60
CA THR A 54 14.36 5.44 27.85
C THR A 54 14.28 4.29 26.84
N PHE A 55 15.40 3.85 26.27
CA PHE A 55 15.43 2.80 25.25
C PHE A 55 14.89 1.46 25.76
N SER A 56 15.17 1.10 27.01
CA SER A 56 14.59 -0.10 27.64
C SER A 56 13.06 -0.07 27.67
N LYS A 57 12.46 1.10 27.89
CA LYS A 57 11.00 1.28 27.84
C LYS A 57 10.48 1.14 26.40
N ILE A 58 11.22 1.63 25.42
CA ILE A 58 10.87 1.52 24.00
C ILE A 58 10.88 0.05 23.56
N LYS A 59 11.96 -0.68 23.84
CA LYS A 59 12.08 -2.13 23.56
C LYS A 59 10.99 -2.97 24.22
N ASN A 60 10.48 -2.52 25.37
CA ASN A 60 9.36 -3.17 26.05
C ASN A 60 7.98 -2.80 25.51
N SER A 61 7.83 -1.62 24.91
CA SER A 61 6.55 -1.17 24.36
C SER A 61 6.29 -1.60 22.92
N ILE A 62 7.34 -1.89 22.14
CA ILE A 62 7.24 -2.30 20.74
C ILE A 62 7.62 -3.78 20.63
N LYS A 63 6.65 -4.64 20.31
CA LYS A 63 6.82 -6.11 20.27
C LYS A 63 6.42 -6.75 18.95
N LYS A 64 5.43 -6.18 18.24
CA LYS A 64 4.90 -6.75 16.99
C LYS A 64 5.49 -6.05 15.78
N ARG A 65 5.67 -6.77 14.67
CA ARG A 65 6.05 -6.19 13.37
C ARG A 65 5.06 -5.08 13.00
N HIS A 66 5.58 -4.00 12.41
CA HIS A 66 4.88 -2.76 12.04
C HIS A 66 4.36 -1.91 13.20
N GLN A 67 4.56 -2.34 14.46
CA GLN A 67 4.24 -1.48 15.59
C GLN A 67 5.26 -0.34 15.68
N SER A 68 4.78 0.90 15.86
CA SER A 68 5.63 2.08 16.01
C SER A 68 5.31 2.91 17.27
N ARG A 69 6.29 3.67 17.75
CA ARG A 69 6.13 4.69 18.81
C ARG A 69 7.03 5.89 18.52
N LYS A 70 6.48 7.09 18.71
CA LYS A 70 7.21 8.35 18.62
C LYS A 70 7.61 8.79 20.03
N ILE A 71 8.90 9.05 20.24
CA ILE A 71 9.46 9.34 21.56
C ILE A 71 10.35 10.57 21.47
N TRP A 72 10.09 11.56 22.32
CA TRP A 72 10.99 12.69 22.51
C TRP A 72 12.25 12.26 23.25
N VAL A 73 13.40 12.52 22.65
CA VAL A 73 14.73 12.26 23.18
C VAL A 73 15.45 13.58 23.35
N LYS A 74 15.86 13.88 24.58
CA LYS A 74 16.71 15.03 24.88
C LYS A 74 18.09 14.82 24.25
N LEU A 75 18.62 15.84 23.59
CA LEU A 75 19.96 15.81 23.01
C LEU A 75 20.99 16.20 24.07
N ASP A 76 21.86 15.27 24.45
CA ASP A 76 23.13 15.59 25.09
C ASP A 76 24.19 15.93 24.03
N GLU A 77 25.42 16.25 24.45
CA GLU A 77 26.47 16.66 23.51
C GLU A 77 26.81 15.57 22.47
N ASP A 78 26.78 14.30 22.88
CA ASP A 78 27.08 13.16 22.01
C ASP A 78 25.98 12.95 20.96
N LEU A 79 24.71 12.97 21.40
CA LEU A 79 23.56 12.86 20.50
C LEU A 79 23.46 14.06 19.57
N LYS A 80 23.78 15.27 20.06
CA LYS A 80 23.76 16.47 19.24
C LYS A 80 24.76 16.34 18.08
N LYS A 81 26.01 15.96 18.35
CA LYS A 81 27.02 15.71 17.30
C LYS A 81 26.62 14.59 16.34
N THR A 82 25.90 13.59 16.84
CA THR A 82 25.45 12.44 16.04
C THR A 82 24.37 12.81 15.03
N TYR A 83 23.46 13.70 15.39
CA TYR A 83 22.25 13.99 14.60
C TYR A 83 22.21 15.39 13.97
N ILE A 84 23.08 16.29 14.41
CA ILE A 84 23.12 17.68 13.97
C ILE A 84 24.59 18.03 13.71
N ASP A 85 24.89 18.55 12.52
CA ASP A 85 26.23 19.01 12.17
C ASP A 85 26.55 20.37 12.83
N GLU A 86 27.75 20.90 12.59
CA GLU A 86 28.17 22.20 13.13
C GLU A 86 27.41 23.39 12.51
N GLU A 87 26.82 23.19 11.33
CA GLU A 87 26.04 24.19 10.59
C GLU A 87 24.54 24.16 10.95
N GLY A 88 24.11 23.17 11.73
CA GLY A 88 22.72 22.99 12.16
C GLY A 88 21.87 22.11 11.24
N ASN A 89 22.46 21.45 10.24
CA ASN A 89 21.76 20.50 9.36
C ASN A 89 21.57 19.16 10.07
N MET A 90 20.49 18.47 9.69
CA MET A 90 20.23 17.12 10.17
C MET A 90 21.14 16.12 9.47
N GLN A 91 21.94 15.39 10.24
CA GLN A 91 22.84 14.36 9.74
C GLN A 91 22.64 13.06 10.51
N PHE A 92 23.20 11.97 9.98
CA PHE A 92 23.46 10.78 10.76
C PHE A 92 24.63 10.03 10.14
N LEU A 93 25.67 9.75 10.93
CA LEU A 93 26.98 9.34 10.42
C LEU A 93 27.49 10.39 9.40
N ASP A 94 28.08 9.96 8.29
CA ASP A 94 28.66 10.85 7.27
C ASP A 94 27.65 11.25 6.18
N GLN A 95 26.36 11.31 6.50
CA GLN A 95 25.29 11.60 5.55
C GLN A 95 24.28 12.62 6.08
N ASN A 96 23.92 13.58 5.23
CA ASN A 96 22.81 14.50 5.48
C ASN A 96 21.48 13.81 5.25
N LEU A 97 20.52 14.06 6.13
CA LEU A 97 19.19 13.45 6.03
C LEU A 97 18.29 14.29 5.12
N GLU A 98 17.46 13.59 4.34
CA GLU A 98 16.47 14.23 3.48
C GLU A 98 15.26 14.68 4.33
N GLU A 99 14.90 15.96 4.20
CA GLU A 99 13.66 16.48 4.77
C GLU A 99 12.47 15.95 3.96
N MET A 100 11.63 15.13 4.58
CA MET A 100 10.34 14.79 4.02
C MET A 100 9.48 16.03 4.09
N SER A 101 9.03 16.51 2.93
CA SER A 101 8.07 17.60 2.86
C SER A 101 6.84 17.22 3.68
N THR A 102 6.73 17.81 4.88
CA THR A 102 5.50 17.81 5.64
C THR A 102 4.54 18.66 4.83
N LYS A 103 3.78 18.01 3.94
CA LYS A 103 2.48 18.54 3.56
C LYS A 103 1.71 18.65 4.87
N GLN A 104 1.82 19.81 5.53
CA GLN A 104 0.90 20.16 6.60
C GLN A 104 -0.49 19.88 6.04
N PRO A 105 -1.35 19.13 6.76
CA PRO A 105 -2.76 19.13 6.45
C PRO A 105 -3.28 20.51 6.82
N ARG A 106 -3.01 21.51 5.98
CA ARG A 106 -3.97 22.59 5.80
C ARG A 106 -5.19 21.89 5.25
N GLY A 107 -6.27 21.86 6.02
CA GLY A 107 -7.44 21.04 5.78
C GLY A 107 -7.83 21.04 4.30
N ASN A 108 -7.61 19.91 3.65
CA ASN A 108 -8.27 19.51 2.42
C ASN A 108 -8.69 18.06 2.68
N ASP A 109 -9.84 17.92 3.34
CA ASP A 109 -10.53 16.64 3.50
C ASP A 109 -10.64 15.92 2.14
N ASP A 110 -10.73 16.67 1.05
CA ASP A 110 -10.82 16.17 -0.32
C ASP A 110 -9.63 15.29 -0.75
N ASN A 111 -8.40 15.57 -0.29
CA ASN A 111 -7.23 14.80 -0.76
C ASN A 111 -7.03 13.51 0.04
N LEU A 112 -7.42 13.50 1.32
CA LEU A 112 -7.46 12.28 2.13
C LEU A 112 -8.64 11.41 1.74
N GLN A 113 -9.82 11.99 1.47
CA GLN A 113 -10.96 11.28 0.92
C GLN A 113 -10.60 10.66 -0.44
N HIS A 114 -9.96 11.41 -1.34
CA HIS A 114 -9.56 10.87 -2.63
C HIS A 114 -8.49 9.76 -2.51
N ILE A 115 -7.56 9.83 -1.54
CA ILE A 115 -6.60 8.74 -1.29
C ILE A 115 -7.29 7.53 -0.63
N LEU A 116 -8.22 7.76 0.30
CA LEU A 116 -9.01 6.70 0.92
C LEU A 116 -9.92 6.02 -0.10
N GLU A 117 -10.64 6.79 -0.92
CA GLU A 117 -11.45 6.29 -2.03
C GLU A 117 -10.59 5.50 -3.00
N LYS A 118 -9.42 6.02 -3.40
CA LYS A 118 -8.54 5.30 -4.32
C LYS A 118 -7.96 4.03 -3.70
N LEU A 119 -7.71 4.01 -2.39
CA LEU A 119 -7.28 2.82 -1.66
C LEU A 119 -8.42 1.81 -1.51
N ILE A 120 -9.61 2.25 -1.10
CA ILE A 120 -10.83 1.45 -0.99
C ILE A 120 -11.23 0.89 -2.36
N GLU A 121 -11.16 1.67 -3.42
CA GLU A 121 -11.34 1.22 -4.81
C GLU A 121 -10.27 0.21 -5.21
N SER A 122 -9.00 0.43 -4.84
CA SER A 122 -7.94 -0.51 -5.20
C SER A 122 -8.05 -1.84 -4.44
N THR A 123 -8.48 -1.82 -3.18
CA THR A 123 -8.71 -3.02 -2.38
C THR A 123 -9.99 -3.72 -2.81
N THR A 124 -11.10 -3.00 -3.02
CA THR A 124 -12.33 -3.59 -3.57
C THR A 124 -12.15 -4.10 -5.00
N LYS A 125 -11.41 -3.42 -5.88
CA LYS A 125 -11.07 -3.95 -7.22
C LYS A 125 -10.24 -5.23 -7.11
N LYS A 126 -9.26 -5.31 -6.20
CA LYS A 126 -8.46 -6.53 -5.98
C LYS A 126 -9.25 -7.66 -5.33
N GLU A 127 -10.06 -7.37 -4.32
CA GLU A 127 -10.92 -8.35 -3.63
C GLU A 127 -12.05 -8.83 -4.55
N ASN A 128 -12.67 -7.93 -5.32
CA ASN A 128 -13.66 -8.29 -6.34
C ASN A 128 -13.00 -9.13 -7.44
N GLN A 129 -11.82 -8.77 -7.95
CA GLN A 129 -11.12 -9.61 -8.93
C GLN A 129 -10.78 -11.01 -8.39
N HIS A 130 -10.34 -11.10 -7.14
CA HIS A 130 -10.05 -12.38 -6.49
C HIS A 130 -11.33 -13.21 -6.26
N ASN A 131 -12.43 -12.56 -5.85
CA ASN A 131 -13.73 -13.20 -5.66
C ASN A 131 -14.30 -13.67 -7.01
N LEU A 132 -14.27 -12.83 -8.05
CA LEU A 132 -14.78 -13.16 -9.39
C LEU A 132 -14.01 -14.31 -10.03
N LYS A 133 -12.68 -14.39 -9.86
CA LYS A 133 -11.91 -15.54 -10.35
C LYS A 133 -12.35 -16.84 -9.66
N HIS A 134 -12.48 -16.83 -8.34
CA HIS A 134 -12.94 -17.98 -7.58
C HIS A 134 -14.41 -18.36 -7.89
N VAL A 135 -15.27 -17.39 -8.18
CA VAL A 135 -16.65 -17.63 -8.63
C VAL A 135 -16.66 -18.23 -10.04
N SER A 136 -15.82 -17.72 -10.95
CA SER A 136 -15.74 -18.21 -12.33
C SER A 136 -15.28 -19.68 -12.41
N GLU A 137 -14.43 -20.13 -11.49
CA GLU A 137 -13.98 -21.53 -11.40
C GLU A 137 -15.13 -22.49 -11.04
N LYS A 138 -16.24 -21.97 -10.51
CA LYS A 138 -17.43 -22.76 -10.13
C LYS A 138 -18.53 -22.73 -11.19
N PHE A 139 -18.38 -21.93 -12.24
CA PHE A 139 -19.33 -21.92 -13.35
C PHE A 139 -19.22 -23.22 -14.12
N ILE A 140 -20.37 -23.81 -14.45
CA ILE A 140 -20.44 -25.03 -15.25
C ILE A 140 -20.74 -24.63 -16.70
N ILE A 141 -19.80 -23.92 -17.31
CA ILE A 141 -19.87 -23.49 -18.72
C ILE A 141 -18.48 -23.59 -19.36
N GLU A 142 -18.44 -24.07 -20.61
CA GLU A 142 -17.21 -24.09 -21.40
C GLU A 142 -16.86 -22.67 -21.87
N LYS A 143 -15.58 -22.41 -22.08
CA LYS A 143 -15.14 -21.12 -22.59
C LYS A 143 -15.63 -20.89 -24.03
N PHE A 144 -15.95 -19.65 -24.34
CA PHE A 144 -16.29 -19.22 -25.68
C PHE A 144 -15.06 -19.23 -26.58
N THR A 145 -15.16 -19.96 -27.68
CA THR A 145 -14.15 -19.97 -28.75
C THR A 145 -14.84 -19.71 -30.09
N SER A 146 -14.04 -19.39 -31.12
CA SER A 146 -14.51 -19.25 -32.51
C SER A 146 -15.11 -20.54 -33.11
N LYS A 147 -15.10 -21.65 -32.37
CA LYS A 147 -15.67 -22.94 -32.77
C LYS A 147 -17.04 -23.22 -32.17
N ASN A 148 -17.53 -22.36 -31.26
CA ASN A 148 -18.86 -22.53 -30.67
C ASN A 148 -19.92 -22.05 -31.67
N PRO A 149 -20.81 -22.94 -32.16
CA PRO A 149 -21.70 -22.63 -33.29
C PRO A 149 -22.87 -21.72 -32.92
N ASN A 150 -23.19 -21.55 -31.64
CA ASN A 150 -24.33 -20.77 -31.19
C ASN A 150 -23.96 -19.80 -30.06
N ALA A 151 -23.56 -18.57 -30.44
CA ALA A 151 -23.20 -17.51 -29.50
C ALA A 151 -24.37 -17.07 -28.62
N VAL A 152 -25.60 -17.09 -29.15
CA VAL A 152 -26.82 -16.71 -28.41
C VAL A 152 -27.08 -17.69 -27.28
N GLN A 153 -27.06 -18.99 -27.57
CA GLN A 153 -27.25 -20.00 -26.54
C GLN A 153 -26.11 -20.00 -25.50
N TRP A 154 -24.88 -19.70 -25.94
CA TRP A 154 -23.75 -19.62 -25.02
C TRP A 154 -23.89 -18.44 -24.05
N ILE A 155 -24.28 -17.26 -24.54
CA ILE A 155 -24.45 -16.08 -23.66
C ILE A 155 -25.62 -16.27 -22.69
N GLU A 156 -26.73 -16.89 -23.14
CA GLU A 156 -27.85 -17.23 -22.26
C GLU A 156 -27.43 -18.18 -21.12
N ASN A 157 -26.58 -19.17 -21.41
CA ASN A 157 -26.06 -20.07 -20.39
C ASN A 157 -25.11 -19.36 -19.42
N PHE A 158 -24.30 -18.43 -19.93
CA PHE A 158 -23.42 -17.60 -19.11
C PHE A 158 -24.23 -16.70 -18.16
N GLU A 159 -25.30 -16.08 -18.64
CA GLU A 159 -26.18 -15.23 -17.83
C GLU A 159 -26.91 -16.03 -16.74
N LYS A 160 -27.38 -17.25 -17.04
CA LYS A 160 -27.96 -18.15 -16.04
C LYS A 160 -26.97 -18.52 -14.93
N GLU A 161 -25.70 -18.75 -15.27
CA GLU A 161 -24.68 -18.98 -14.25
C GLU A 161 -24.38 -17.71 -13.45
N CYS A 162 -24.39 -16.53 -14.07
CA CYS A 162 -24.31 -15.26 -13.34
C CYS A 162 -25.45 -15.11 -12.33
N GLU A 163 -26.69 -15.40 -12.72
CA GLU A 163 -27.85 -15.40 -11.82
C GLU A 163 -27.71 -16.42 -10.67
N ARG A 164 -27.26 -17.64 -10.97
CA ARG A 164 -27.03 -18.69 -9.97
C ARG A 164 -26.06 -18.27 -8.87
N PHE A 165 -25.08 -17.43 -9.19
CA PHE A 165 -24.11 -16.88 -8.24
C PHE A 165 -24.47 -15.47 -7.73
N ASN A 166 -25.70 -15.01 -7.95
CA ASN A 166 -26.20 -13.68 -7.56
C ASN A 166 -25.36 -12.51 -8.13
N ILE A 167 -24.80 -12.66 -9.32
CA ILE A 167 -24.11 -11.60 -10.05
C ILE A 167 -25.16 -10.78 -10.82
N THR A 168 -25.73 -9.79 -10.15
CA THR A 168 -26.86 -9.00 -10.68
C THR A 168 -26.43 -7.71 -11.39
N LYS A 169 -25.23 -7.20 -11.10
CA LYS A 169 -24.72 -5.96 -11.73
C LYS A 169 -24.12 -6.24 -13.09
N ASP A 170 -24.56 -5.51 -14.11
CA ASP A 170 -24.09 -5.70 -15.49
C ASP A 170 -22.58 -5.43 -15.64
N GLU A 171 -22.05 -4.41 -14.97
CA GLU A 171 -20.60 -4.14 -14.92
C GLU A 171 -19.80 -5.38 -14.46
N THR A 172 -20.34 -6.11 -13.47
CA THR A 172 -19.70 -7.31 -12.92
C THR A 172 -19.84 -8.51 -13.85
N LYS A 173 -20.97 -8.64 -14.57
CA LYS A 173 -21.15 -9.64 -15.61
C LYS A 173 -20.17 -9.42 -16.77
N ILE A 174 -19.98 -8.17 -17.19
CA ILE A 174 -19.01 -7.80 -18.23
C ILE A 174 -17.59 -8.13 -17.76
N ASP A 175 -17.24 -7.83 -16.51
CA ASP A 175 -15.91 -8.12 -15.96
C ASP A 175 -15.60 -9.62 -15.85
N ILE A 176 -16.57 -10.44 -15.44
CA ILE A 176 -16.37 -11.88 -15.31
C ILE A 176 -16.39 -12.59 -16.67
N LEU A 177 -17.11 -12.05 -17.66
CA LEU A 177 -17.20 -12.59 -19.02
C LEU A 177 -15.81 -12.84 -19.63
N ARG A 178 -14.85 -11.95 -19.40
CA ARG A 178 -13.47 -12.09 -19.93
C ARG A 178 -12.79 -13.40 -19.54
N LEU A 179 -13.14 -13.97 -18.38
CA LEU A 179 -12.55 -15.22 -17.88
C LEU A 179 -13.03 -16.44 -18.69
N PHE A 180 -14.12 -16.26 -19.44
CA PHE A 180 -14.75 -17.27 -20.27
C PHE A 180 -14.55 -17.05 -21.77
N LEU A 181 -13.73 -16.08 -22.20
CA LEU A 181 -13.41 -15.85 -23.61
C LEU A 181 -11.99 -16.32 -23.92
N GLU A 182 -11.77 -16.90 -25.11
CA GLU A 182 -10.43 -17.25 -25.59
C GLU A 182 -10.12 -16.67 -26.97
N ASN A 183 -8.82 -16.53 -27.26
CA ASN A 183 -8.29 -16.11 -28.55
C ASN A 183 -8.93 -14.79 -29.04
N SER A 184 -9.39 -14.75 -30.29
CA SER A 184 -9.95 -13.57 -30.93
C SER A 184 -11.16 -12.97 -30.20
N SER A 185 -11.91 -13.78 -29.44
CA SER A 185 -13.04 -13.29 -28.64
C SER A 185 -12.57 -12.49 -27.42
N LEU A 186 -11.46 -12.90 -26.80
CA LEU A 186 -10.84 -12.17 -25.70
C LEU A 186 -10.16 -10.87 -26.19
N ASP A 187 -9.55 -10.90 -27.37
CA ASP A 187 -8.96 -9.71 -28.01
C ASP A 187 -10.03 -8.67 -28.36
N TRP A 188 -11.18 -9.12 -28.88
CA TRP A 188 -12.34 -8.27 -29.15
C TRP A 188 -12.85 -7.63 -27.86
N TYR A 189 -13.04 -8.42 -26.81
CA TYR A 189 -13.49 -7.93 -25.50
C TYR A 189 -12.54 -6.86 -24.96
N SER A 190 -11.23 -7.14 -24.98
CA SER A 190 -10.21 -6.21 -24.49
C SER A 190 -10.24 -4.89 -25.26
N SER A 191 -10.41 -4.97 -26.58
CA SER A 191 -10.52 -3.79 -27.46
C SER A 191 -11.78 -2.96 -27.18
N MET A 192 -12.91 -3.61 -26.89
CA MET A 192 -14.16 -2.89 -26.61
C MET A 192 -14.16 -2.24 -25.24
N VAL A 193 -13.63 -2.89 -24.21
CA VAL A 193 -13.51 -2.28 -22.87
C VAL A 193 -12.59 -1.05 -22.91
N ILE A 194 -11.53 -1.07 -23.72
CA ILE A 194 -10.65 0.09 -23.91
C ILE A 194 -11.37 1.25 -24.61
N LYS A 195 -12.18 0.95 -25.63
CA LYS A 195 -12.83 1.96 -26.48
C LYS A 195 -14.11 2.54 -25.87
N LEU A 196 -14.87 1.73 -25.17
CA LEU A 196 -16.24 1.98 -24.72
C LEU A 196 -16.39 1.49 -23.28
N SER A 197 -15.50 1.88 -22.36
CA SER A 197 -15.47 1.59 -20.91
C SER A 197 -16.66 0.81 -20.31
N VAL A 198 -16.46 0.00 -19.26
CA VAL A 198 -17.51 -0.87 -18.65
C VAL A 198 -18.90 -0.21 -18.39
N ASN A 199 -18.98 1.12 -18.31
CA ASN A 199 -20.20 1.90 -18.05
C ASN A 199 -20.79 2.59 -19.31
N SER A 200 -20.31 2.27 -20.51
CA SER A 200 -20.78 2.93 -21.74
C SER A 200 -22.14 2.40 -22.18
N GLU A 201 -23.10 3.30 -22.35
CA GLU A 201 -24.40 3.01 -22.93
C GLU A 201 -24.27 2.86 -24.46
N TRP A 202 -24.84 1.78 -25.00
CA TRP A 202 -24.93 1.56 -26.44
C TRP A 202 -26.25 2.13 -26.93
N ASN A 203 -26.19 3.24 -27.66
CA ASN A 203 -27.34 3.70 -28.44
C ASN A 203 -27.30 3.03 -29.82
N GLU A 204 -28.44 2.48 -30.21
CA GLU A 204 -28.67 1.82 -31.51
C GLU A 204 -28.61 2.81 -32.69
#